data_AF-A0A1C7LTQ0-F1
#
_entry.id   AF-A0A1C7LTQ0-F1
#
_cell.length_a   1.000
_cell.length_b   1.000
_cell.length_c   1.000
_cell.angle_alpha   90.00
_cell.angle_beta   90.00
_cell.angle_gamma   90.00
#
_symmetry.space_group_name_H-M   'P 1'
#
loop_
_entity.id
_entity.type
_entity.pdbx_description
1 polymer ?
#
loop_
_entity_poly.entity_id
_entity_poly.type
_entity_poly.pdbx_seq_one_letter_code
_entity_poly.pdbx_strand_id
1 'polypeptide(L)'
;MKYRNHEFGISCENHSIEEYAEMVEEGERTVSCYIPSEAGKEFVIDCVNESEQLFGVELFMDGHRLDKYSRKPAAPGTSKLIENLSTSPNTTRSFVFSKLSTTDEETLTSREDHLIVQAPKTSRR
;
A
#
# COMPACT_ATOMS: atom_id res chain seq x y z
N MET A 1 -11.61 -10.24 -2.86
CA MET A 1 -10.95 -11.36 -2.15
C MET A 1 -11.98 -12.13 -1.36
N LYS A 2 -11.90 -13.46 -1.25
CA LYS A 2 -12.86 -14.25 -0.45
C LYS A 2 -12.16 -15.24 0.47
N TYR A 3 -12.61 -15.30 1.72
CA TYR A 3 -12.20 -16.33 2.67
C TYR A 3 -13.41 -16.91 3.38
N ARG A 4 -13.70 -18.19 3.10
CA ARG A 4 -14.89 -18.88 3.61
C ARG A 4 -16.16 -18.10 3.24
N ASN A 5 -16.94 -17.66 4.24
CA ASN A 5 -18.18 -16.90 4.07
C ASN A 5 -17.96 -15.41 4.34
N HIS A 6 -16.77 -14.91 4.01
CA HIS A 6 -16.42 -13.50 4.14
C HIS A 6 -15.80 -13.01 2.83
N GLU A 7 -16.21 -11.82 2.41
CA GLU A 7 -15.69 -11.15 1.23
C GLU A 7 -15.03 -9.84 1.65
N PHE A 8 -13.88 -9.57 1.04
CA PHE A 8 -13.11 -8.35 1.25
C PHE A 8 -12.92 -7.70 -0.10
N GLY A 9 -13.05 -6.38 -0.12
CA GLY A 9 -12.82 -5.57 -1.29
C GLY A 9 -12.08 -4.30 -0.93
N ILE A 10 -11.50 -3.68 -1.95
CA ILE A 10 -10.89 -2.36 -1.82
C ILE A 10 -11.54 -1.46 -2.86
N SER A 11 -11.88 -0.25 -2.44
CA SER A 11 -12.46 0.75 -3.33
C SER A 11 -11.73 2.08 -3.20
N CYS A 12 -11.56 2.75 -4.33
CA CYS A 12 -10.90 4.03 -4.49
C CYS A 12 -11.87 4.98 -5.17
N GLU A 13 -12.11 6.18 -4.62
CA GLU A 13 -13.05 7.15 -5.17
C GLU A 13 -14.44 6.56 -5.47
N ASN A 14 -14.94 5.68 -4.59
CA ASN A 14 -16.20 4.93 -4.72
C ASN A 14 -16.24 3.88 -5.86
N HIS A 15 -15.11 3.50 -6.42
CA HIS A 15 -15.01 2.44 -7.42
C HIS A 15 -14.20 1.28 -6.86
N SER A 16 -14.74 0.06 -6.97
CA SER A 16 -13.97 -1.15 -6.64
C SER A 16 -12.77 -1.25 -7.58
N ILE A 17 -11.59 -1.49 -7.02
CA ILE A 17 -10.35 -1.65 -7.78
C ILE A 17 -10.01 -3.12 -7.94
N GLU A 18 -9.28 -3.44 -9.00
CA GLU A 18 -8.85 -4.80 -9.28
C GLU A 18 -7.82 -5.28 -8.25
N GLU A 19 -7.93 -6.54 -7.87
CA GLU A 19 -7.04 -7.21 -6.92
C GLU A 19 -6.17 -8.21 -7.69
N TYR A 20 -4.88 -8.22 -7.38
CA TYR A 20 -3.89 -9.04 -8.08
C TYR A 20 -3.21 -10.00 -7.10
N ALA A 21 -2.84 -11.18 -7.62
CA ALA A 21 -2.13 -12.23 -6.88
C ALA A 21 -2.71 -12.49 -5.48
N GLU A 22 -4.01 -12.79 -5.42
CA GLU A 22 -4.68 -13.23 -4.20
C GLU A 22 -4.03 -14.51 -3.67
N MET A 23 -3.66 -14.50 -2.39
CA MET A 23 -3.09 -15.64 -1.69
C MET A 23 -3.92 -15.89 -0.43
N VAL A 24 -4.26 -17.15 -0.21
CA VAL A 24 -5.03 -17.61 0.95
C VAL A 24 -4.19 -18.60 1.74
N GLU A 25 -3.84 -18.25 2.97
CA GLU A 25 -3.12 -19.11 3.89
C GLU A 25 -4.08 -19.67 4.93
N GLU A 26 -4.65 -20.86 4.65
CA GLU A 26 -5.71 -21.44 5.48
C GLU A 26 -5.29 -21.70 6.95
N GLY A 27 -4.02 -22.06 7.16
CA GLY A 27 -3.46 -22.29 8.50
C GLY A 27 -3.42 -21.03 9.35
N GLU A 28 -3.13 -19.90 8.73
CA GLU A 28 -3.01 -18.60 9.39
C GLU A 28 -4.31 -17.78 9.35
N ARG A 29 -5.30 -18.22 8.55
CA ARG A 29 -6.56 -17.51 8.28
C ARG A 29 -6.31 -16.13 7.69
N THR A 30 -5.28 -16.04 6.84
CA THR A 30 -4.82 -14.81 6.22
C THR A 30 -5.18 -14.81 4.75
N VAL A 31 -5.69 -13.68 4.26
CA VAL A 31 -5.80 -13.40 2.83
C VAL A 31 -5.02 -12.14 2.53
N SER A 32 -4.23 -12.19 1.47
CA SER A 32 -3.43 -11.06 0.99
C SER A 32 -3.61 -10.89 -0.50
N CYS A 33 -3.56 -9.66 -0.97
CA CYS A 33 -3.51 -9.33 -2.39
C CYS A 33 -2.62 -8.12 -2.60
N TYR A 34 -2.34 -7.83 -3.87
CA TYR A 34 -1.84 -6.54 -4.33
C TYR A 34 -2.96 -5.76 -5.02
N ILE A 35 -2.86 -4.44 -4.98
CA ILE A 35 -3.81 -3.53 -5.61
C ILE A 35 -3.05 -2.46 -6.41
N PRO A 36 -3.66 -1.88 -7.46
CA PRO A 36 -3.10 -0.72 -8.12
C PRO A 36 -3.18 0.48 -7.18
N SER A 37 -2.03 1.06 -6.85
CA SER A 37 -1.93 2.24 -6.00
C SER A 37 -1.58 3.48 -6.82
N GLU A 38 -2.35 4.55 -6.69
CA GLU A 38 -2.02 5.87 -7.25
C GLU A 38 -1.80 6.86 -6.11
N ALA A 39 -0.61 7.46 -6.04
CA ALA A 39 -0.22 8.33 -4.94
C ALA A 39 -1.20 9.47 -4.72
N GLY A 40 -1.59 9.68 -3.45
CA GLY A 40 -2.51 10.73 -3.04
C GLY A 40 -4.00 10.35 -3.13
N LYS A 41 -4.36 9.22 -3.74
CA LYS A 41 -5.75 8.76 -3.74
C LYS A 41 -6.13 8.11 -2.43
N GLU A 42 -7.35 8.43 -1.99
CA GLU A 42 -7.97 7.80 -0.82
C GLU A 42 -8.57 6.45 -1.22
N PHE A 43 -8.46 5.48 -0.33
CA PHE A 43 -9.09 4.18 -0.50
C PHE A 43 -9.76 3.71 0.79
N VAL A 44 -10.71 2.80 0.64
CA VAL A 44 -11.45 2.21 1.75
C VAL A 44 -11.46 0.69 1.60
N ILE A 45 -11.60 -0.01 2.72
CA ILE A 45 -11.68 -1.47 2.74
C ILE A 45 -13.12 -1.85 3.03
N ASP A 46 -13.68 -2.67 2.14
CA ASP A 46 -14.99 -3.28 2.24
C ASP A 46 -14.85 -4.66 2.88
N CYS A 47 -15.68 -4.95 3.88
CA CYS A 47 -15.76 -6.27 4.52
C CYS A 47 -17.21 -6.71 4.57
N VAL A 48 -17.53 -7.85 3.96
CA VAL A 48 -18.87 -8.45 3.94
C VAL A 48 -18.84 -9.75 4.73
N ASN A 49 -19.74 -9.87 5.70
CA ASN A 49 -19.91 -11.09 6.47
C ASN A 49 -21.16 -11.85 5.99
N GLU A 50 -20.95 -12.88 5.19
CA GLU A 50 -22.00 -13.79 4.70
C GLU A 50 -22.20 -15.01 5.61
N SER A 51 -21.49 -15.08 6.74
CA SER A 51 -21.63 -16.16 7.72
C SER A 51 -22.74 -15.88 8.73
N GLU A 52 -23.14 -16.91 9.47
CA GLU A 52 -24.04 -16.80 10.63
C GLU A 52 -23.32 -16.38 11.93
N GLN A 53 -22.00 -16.15 11.88
CA GLN A 53 -21.17 -15.86 13.05
C GLN A 53 -20.67 -14.41 13.04
N LEU A 54 -20.28 -13.91 14.22
CA LEU A 54 -19.55 -12.66 14.32
C LEU A 54 -18.17 -12.79 13.69
N PHE A 55 -17.76 -11.78 12.93
CA PHE A 55 -16.51 -11.79 12.19
C PHE A 55 -15.63 -10.58 12.54
N GLY A 56 -14.39 -10.81 12.98
CA GLY A 56 -13.40 -9.77 13.28
C GLY A 56 -12.21 -9.85 12.32
N VAL A 57 -11.65 -8.70 11.97
CA VAL A 57 -10.50 -8.58 11.05
C VAL A 57 -9.32 -7.90 11.72
N GLU A 58 -8.13 -8.40 11.44
CA GLU A 58 -6.90 -7.66 11.66
C GLU A 58 -6.37 -7.23 10.30
N LEU A 59 -6.11 -5.94 10.15
CA LEU A 59 -5.63 -5.37 8.91
C LEU A 59 -4.15 -5.08 9.02
N PHE A 60 -3.41 -5.43 7.97
CA PHE A 60 -2.00 -5.13 7.81
C PHE A 60 -1.82 -4.39 6.49
N MET A 61 -1.07 -3.28 6.52
CA MET A 61 -0.68 -2.52 5.33
C MET A 61 0.83 -2.40 5.31
N ASP A 62 1.47 -2.74 4.20
CA ASP A 62 2.94 -2.75 4.07
C ASP A 62 3.64 -3.49 5.22
N GLY A 63 3.05 -4.61 5.68
CA GLY A 63 3.54 -5.41 6.80
C GLY A 63 3.25 -4.85 8.20
N HIS A 64 2.61 -3.68 8.31
CA HIS A 64 2.33 -3.03 9.59
C HIS A 64 0.87 -3.21 10.01
N ARG A 65 0.65 -3.69 11.24
CA ARG A 65 -0.68 -3.90 11.82
C ARG A 65 -1.41 -2.58 12.10
N LEU A 66 -2.69 -2.53 11.76
CA LEU A 66 -3.58 -1.39 12.06
C LEU A 66 -4.33 -1.63 13.38
N ASP A 67 -3.74 -1.18 14.49
CA ASP A 67 -4.08 -1.50 15.89
C ASP A 67 -5.53 -1.23 16.36
N LYS A 68 -6.38 -0.57 15.56
CA LYS A 68 -7.71 -0.13 15.99
C LYS A 68 -8.90 -0.73 15.26
N TYR A 69 -8.70 -1.43 14.14
CA TYR A 69 -9.84 -2.00 13.39
C TYR A 69 -10.32 -3.37 13.85
N SER A 70 -9.53 -4.02 14.69
CA SER A 70 -9.80 -5.34 15.27
C SER A 70 -10.98 -5.42 16.24
N ARG A 71 -11.65 -4.31 16.56
CA ARG A 71 -12.52 -4.26 17.76
C ARG A 71 -14.02 -4.29 17.51
N LYS A 72 -14.50 -4.08 16.29
CA LYS A 72 -15.94 -4.14 15.99
C LYS A 72 -16.21 -5.27 15.01
N PRO A 73 -16.64 -6.45 15.48
CA PRO A 73 -16.98 -7.53 14.59
C PRO A 73 -18.16 -7.13 13.69
N ALA A 74 -18.13 -7.57 12.44
CA ALA A 74 -19.27 -7.48 11.53
C ALA A 74 -20.32 -8.51 11.96
N ALA A 75 -21.58 -8.08 12.05
CA ALA A 75 -22.69 -8.97 12.34
C ALA A 75 -23.01 -9.86 11.11
N PRO A 76 -23.66 -11.01 11.31
CA PRO A 76 -24.15 -11.85 10.22
C PRO A 76 -24.94 -11.06 9.18
N GLY A 77 -24.65 -11.27 7.89
CA GLY A 77 -25.33 -10.62 6.77
C GLY A 77 -25.07 -9.12 6.62
N THR A 78 -24.06 -8.57 7.31
CA THR A 78 -23.73 -7.14 7.23
C THR A 78 -22.47 -6.87 6.42
N SER A 79 -22.42 -5.69 5.80
CA SER A 79 -21.19 -5.11 5.26
C SER A 79 -20.68 -4.02 6.18
N LYS A 80 -19.36 -3.83 6.19
CA LYS A 80 -18.67 -2.82 6.96
C LYS A 80 -17.62 -2.15 6.09
N LEU A 81 -17.68 -0.83 6.05
CA LEU A 81 -16.68 0.03 5.46
C LEU A 81 -15.63 0.42 6.50
N ILE A 82 -14.36 0.36 6.10
CA ILE A 82 -13.22 0.77 6.90
C ILE A 82 -12.49 1.86 6.13
N GLU A 83 -12.81 3.11 6.44
CA GLU A 83 -12.43 4.28 5.62
C GLU A 83 -11.26 5.09 6.20
N ASN A 84 -10.97 4.90 7.48
CA ASN A 84 -10.12 5.79 8.25
C ASN A 84 -9.14 5.00 9.10
N LEU A 85 -8.31 5.64 9.91
CA LEU A 85 -7.54 5.09 11.02
C LEU A 85 -7.61 6.05 12.19
N SER A 86 -8.06 5.60 13.36
CA SER A 86 -8.03 6.46 14.56
C SER A 86 -6.59 6.68 15.02
N THR A 87 -6.10 7.90 14.93
CA THR A 87 -4.74 8.29 15.36
C THR A 87 -4.72 8.72 16.82
N SER A 88 -5.82 9.27 17.33
CA SER A 88 -6.03 9.60 18.75
C SER A 88 -7.52 9.37 19.12
N PRO A 89 -7.95 9.57 20.39
CA PRO A 89 -9.36 9.44 20.77
C PRO A 89 -10.32 10.30 19.93
N ASN A 90 -9.86 11.46 19.46
CA ASN A 90 -10.69 12.43 18.75
C ASN A 90 -10.22 12.73 17.33
N THR A 91 -9.23 11.99 16.81
CA THR A 91 -8.71 12.21 15.46
C THR A 91 -8.65 10.92 14.66
N THR A 92 -9.06 11.02 13.41
CA THR A 92 -8.96 9.96 12.40
C THR A 92 -8.14 10.44 11.22
N ARG A 93 -7.62 9.50 10.45
CA ARG A 93 -6.87 9.75 9.22
C ARG A 93 -7.36 8.80 8.13
N SER A 94 -7.77 9.31 6.99
CA SER A 94 -8.12 8.48 5.82
C SER A 94 -6.94 7.62 5.38
N PHE A 95 -7.20 6.47 4.76
CA PHE A 95 -6.14 5.75 4.07
C PHE A 95 -5.82 6.46 2.75
N VAL A 96 -4.54 6.74 2.52
CA VAL A 96 -4.07 7.42 1.32
C VAL A 96 -2.82 6.72 0.83
N PHE A 97 -2.76 6.42 -0.46
CA PHE A 97 -1.55 5.86 -1.06
C PHE A 97 -0.40 6.86 -0.98
N SER A 98 0.72 6.42 -0.42
CA SER A 98 1.91 7.27 -0.32
C SER A 98 2.60 7.42 -1.68
N LYS A 99 3.30 8.54 -1.88
CA LYS A 99 4.17 8.72 -3.04
C LYS A 99 5.46 7.94 -2.80
N LEU A 100 5.73 6.91 -3.60
CA LEU A 100 7.01 6.23 -3.61
C LEU A 100 8.07 7.15 -4.22
N SER A 101 9.04 7.58 -3.43
CA SER A 101 10.27 8.20 -3.94
C SER A 101 11.27 7.10 -4.29
N THR A 102 11.38 6.75 -5.56
CA THR A 102 12.44 5.84 -6.04
C THR A 102 13.77 6.57 -5.99
N THR A 103 14.78 5.98 -5.35
CA THR A 103 16.12 6.59 -5.20
C THR A 103 17.04 6.34 -6.40
N ASP A 104 16.51 5.83 -7.52
CA ASP A 104 17.26 5.53 -8.76
C ASP A 104 17.65 6.80 -9.56
N GLU A 105 17.91 7.93 -8.90
CA GLU A 105 18.79 8.94 -9.49
C GLU A 105 20.24 8.56 -9.17
N GLU A 106 20.70 7.48 -9.81
CA GLU A 106 22.12 7.25 -10.04
C GLU A 106 22.59 8.40 -10.95
N THR A 107 22.95 9.52 -10.32
CA THR A 107 23.66 10.60 -10.98
C THR A 107 25.05 10.06 -11.30
N LEU A 108 25.15 9.40 -12.47
CA LEU A 108 26.41 9.13 -13.15
C LEU A 108 27.06 10.50 -13.39
N THR A 109 27.89 10.92 -12.43
CA THR A 109 28.82 12.01 -12.63
C THR A 109 29.83 11.50 -13.65
N SER A 110 29.59 11.84 -14.92
CA SER A 110 30.62 11.81 -15.94
C SER A 110 31.73 12.74 -15.47
N ARG A 111 32.73 12.19 -14.79
CA ARG A 111 33.94 12.89 -14.44
C ARG A 111 34.72 13.07 -15.74
N GLU A 112 34.44 14.16 -16.43
CA GLU A 112 35.24 14.64 -17.54
C GLU A 112 36.64 14.93 -17.00
N ASP A 113 37.59 14.03 -17.25
CA ASP A 113 39.01 14.29 -17.06
C ASP A 113 39.44 15.35 -18.10
N HIS A 114 39.17 16.62 -17.79
CA HIS A 114 39.82 17.77 -18.40
C HIS A 114 41.27 17.85 -17.91
N LEU A 115 42.14 17.00 -18.46
CA LEU A 115 43.58 17.25 -18.45
C LEU A 115 43.90 18.27 -19.55
N ILE A 116 43.70 19.53 -19.23
CA ILE A 116 44.33 20.63 -19.96
C ILE A 116 45.82 20.59 -19.61
N VAL A 117 46.66 20.20 -20.57
CA VAL A 117 48.06 20.63 -20.60
C VAL A 117 48.31 21.28 -21.96
N GLN A 118 48.20 22.61 -21.99
CA GLN A 118 48.76 23.40 -23.09
C GLN A 118 50.28 23.56 -22.89
N ALA A 119 50.98 23.39 -24.01
CA ALA A 119 52.44 23.38 -24.19
C ALA A 119 53.15 24.70 -23.85
N PRO A 120 54.49 24.72 -23.98
CA PRO A 120 55.03 25.63 -24.98
C PRO A 120 55.98 24.98 -25.98
N LYS A 121 55.87 25.46 -27.23
CA LYS A 121 56.70 25.18 -28.39
C LYS A 121 58.10 25.81 -28.25
N THR A 122 59.15 25.10 -28.66
CA THR A 122 60.37 25.64 -29.28
C THR A 122 60.97 24.53 -30.18
N SER A 123 60.71 24.56 -31.48
CA SER A 123 61.52 25.15 -32.58
C SER A 123 62.86 24.45 -32.88
N ARG A 124 62.85 23.74 -34.02
CA ARG A 124 63.92 23.22 -34.90
C ARG A 124 65.36 23.69 -34.68
N ARG A 125 66.29 22.74 -34.83
CA ARG A 125 67.26 22.73 -35.94
C ARG A 125 67.52 21.31 -36.42
#